data_AF-A0A2S9FN22-F1
#
_entry.id   AF-A0A2S9FN22-F1
#
_cell.length_a   1.000
_cell.length_b   1.000
_cell.length_c   1.000
_cell.angle_alpha   90.00
_cell.angle_beta   90.00
_cell.angle_gamma   90.00
#
_symmetry.space_group_name_H-M   'P 1'
#
loop_
_entity.id
_entity.type
_entity.pdbx_description
1 polymer ?
#
loop_
_entity_poly.entity_id
_entity_poly.type
_entity_poly.pdbx_seq_one_letter_code
_entity_poly.pdbx_strand_id
1 'polypeptide(L)'
;PSANVLIEESIFGWKEYELELMRDGRDNVVVVCSIENFDPMGVHTGDSVTVAPAMTLTDREYQVMRTLGIDILREVGVDTGGCNIQFAVNPADGRLIVIEMNPRVSRSSALASKATGFPIAKIAAKLAIGYT
;
A
#
# COMPACT_ATOMS: atom_id res chain seq x y z
N PRO A 1 -1.74 -26.86 -1.94
CA PRO A 1 -1.69 -25.99 -0.75
C PRO A 1 -0.44 -26.32 0.10
N SER A 2 0.56 -25.45 0.06
CA SER A 2 1.65 -25.47 1.05
C SER A 2 1.13 -24.79 2.31
N ALA A 3 0.97 -25.52 3.42
CA ALA A 3 0.57 -24.94 4.70
C ALA A 3 1.79 -24.29 5.37
N ASN A 4 2.20 -23.14 4.86
CA ASN A 4 3.26 -22.33 5.45
C ASN A 4 2.63 -21.28 6.36
N VAL A 5 3.27 -21.05 7.51
CA VAL A 5 2.87 -20.04 8.49
C VAL A 5 4.07 -19.15 8.75
N LEU A 6 3.84 -17.84 8.78
CA LEU A 6 4.80 -16.84 9.20
C LEU A 6 4.46 -16.41 10.64
N ILE A 7 5.46 -16.38 11.51
CA ILE A 7 5.33 -15.90 12.91
C ILE A 7 6.29 -14.72 13.05
N GLU A 8 5.78 -13.59 13.52
CA GLU A 8 6.53 -12.32 13.59
C GLU A 8 6.51 -11.72 15.00
N GLU A 9 7.38 -10.73 15.22
CA GLU A 9 7.36 -9.93 16.44
C GLU A 9 6.05 -9.14 16.56
N SER A 10 5.59 -8.90 17.79
CA SER A 10 4.38 -8.11 18.00
C SER A 10 4.66 -6.62 17.79
N ILE A 11 3.88 -6.03 16.89
CA ILE A 11 3.81 -4.59 16.61
C ILE A 11 2.42 -4.03 16.96
N PHE A 12 1.74 -4.67 17.92
CA PHE A 12 0.40 -4.28 18.37
C PHE A 12 0.39 -2.81 18.84
N GLY A 13 -0.61 -2.06 18.40
CA GLY A 13 -0.76 -0.65 18.75
C GLY A 13 0.05 0.33 17.88
N TRP A 14 0.87 -0.15 16.94
CA TRP A 14 1.54 0.72 15.97
C TRP A 14 0.55 1.31 14.98
N LYS A 15 0.89 2.45 14.37
CA LYS A 15 0.08 3.06 13.32
C LYS A 15 0.15 2.19 12.07
N GLU A 16 -0.96 1.98 11.39
CA GLU A 16 -1.04 1.17 10.18
C GLU A 16 -1.39 2.04 8.96
N TYR A 17 -0.69 1.79 7.86
CA TYR A 17 -0.80 2.55 6.62
C TYR A 17 -0.88 1.63 5.42
N GLU A 18 -1.57 2.08 4.38
CA GLU A 18 -1.60 1.43 3.08
C GLU A 18 -1.22 2.41 1.97
N LEU A 19 -0.46 1.94 0.98
CA LEU A 19 -0.18 2.67 -0.25
C LEU A 19 -0.74 1.89 -1.45
N GLU A 20 -1.56 2.57 -2.24
CA GLU A 20 -2.01 2.11 -3.55
C GLU A 20 -1.06 2.65 -4.61
N LEU A 21 -0.28 1.77 -5.22
CA LEU A 21 0.70 2.11 -6.24
C LEU A 21 0.30 1.54 -7.60
N MET A 22 0.74 2.21 -8.66
CA MET A 22 0.56 1.80 -10.04
C MET A 22 1.87 1.97 -10.79
N ARG A 23 2.25 0.97 -11.60
CA ARG A 23 3.44 0.97 -12.45
C ARG A 23 3.12 0.52 -13.87
N ASP A 24 3.71 1.21 -14.84
CA ASP A 24 3.65 0.84 -16.26
C ASP A 24 4.93 0.15 -16.74
N GLY A 25 4.89 -0.37 -17.97
CA GLY A 25 6.03 -1.05 -18.60
C GLY A 25 7.21 -0.16 -18.96
N ARG A 26 7.16 1.15 -18.67
CA ARG A 26 8.28 2.11 -18.81
C ARG A 26 8.87 2.52 -17.46
N ASP A 27 8.53 1.80 -16.40
CA ASP A 27 8.93 2.10 -15.01
C ASP A 27 8.39 3.45 -14.51
N ASN A 28 7.32 3.98 -15.11
CA ASN A 28 6.59 5.10 -14.52
C ASN A 28 5.79 4.58 -13.33
N VAL A 29 6.00 5.17 -12.16
CA VAL A 29 5.31 4.78 -10.93
C VAL A 29 4.58 5.97 -10.32
N VAL A 30 3.32 5.75 -9.94
CA VAL A 30 2.52 6.72 -9.20
C VAL A 30 1.98 6.10 -7.92
N VAL A 31 1.96 6.90 -6.85
CA VAL A 31 1.15 6.62 -5.67
C VAL A 31 -0.22 7.21 -5.95
N VAL A 32 -1.24 6.35 -6.08
CA VAL A 32 -2.60 6.78 -6.35
C VAL A 32 -3.25 7.28 -5.07
N CYS A 33 -3.06 6.56 -3.97
CA CYS A 33 -3.67 6.90 -2.70
C CYS A 33 -2.80 6.43 -1.54
N SER A 34 -2.85 7.19 -0.45
CA SER A 34 -2.34 6.77 0.86
C SER A 34 -3.51 6.68 1.81
N ILE A 35 -3.51 5.64 2.63
CA ILE A 35 -4.56 5.35 3.60
C ILE A 35 -3.88 5.24 4.96
N GLU A 36 -4.51 5.84 5.97
CA GLU A 36 -4.14 5.68 7.37
C GLU A 36 -5.29 5.02 8.12
N ASN A 37 -4.98 3.99 8.90
CA ASN A 37 -5.98 3.31 9.70
C ASN A 37 -6.19 4.07 10.99
N PHE A 38 -7.45 4.25 11.36
CA PHE A 38 -7.84 4.82 12.64
C PHE A 38 -7.63 3.80 13.75
N ASP A 39 -8.00 2.54 13.51
CA ASP A 39 -7.69 1.43 14.39
C ASP A 39 -6.23 0.99 14.18
N PRO A 40 -5.45 0.77 15.26
CA PRO A 40 -4.04 0.46 15.14
C PRO A 40 -3.79 -1.02 14.78
N MET A 41 -2.52 -1.34 14.48
CA MET A 41 -2.05 -2.71 14.26
C MET A 41 -2.57 -3.66 15.34
N GLY A 42 -3.20 -4.74 14.90
CA GLY A 42 -3.93 -5.70 15.74
C GLY A 42 -5.40 -5.85 15.35
N VAL A 43 -5.94 -4.88 14.60
CA VAL A 43 -7.22 -4.99 13.88
C VAL A 43 -6.91 -5.10 12.40
N HIS A 44 -7.50 -6.09 11.71
CA HIS A 44 -7.26 -6.27 10.28
C HIS A 44 -7.81 -5.06 9.50
N THR A 45 -7.06 -4.50 8.55
CA THR A 45 -7.45 -3.30 7.75
C THR A 45 -8.88 -3.32 7.23
N GLY A 46 -9.33 -4.50 6.82
CA GLY A 46 -10.69 -4.79 6.36
C GLY A 46 -11.82 -4.61 7.36
N ASP A 47 -11.52 -4.61 8.64
CA ASP A 47 -12.42 -4.40 9.78
C ASP A 47 -12.13 -3.05 10.48
N SER A 48 -10.99 -2.42 10.15
CA SER A 48 -10.59 -1.11 10.65
C SER A 48 -11.38 0.03 9.97
N VAL A 49 -11.63 1.10 10.72
CA VAL A 49 -11.97 2.39 10.13
C VAL A 49 -10.71 2.99 9.52
N THR A 50 -10.77 3.48 8.29
CA THR A 50 -9.62 4.04 7.59
C THR A 50 -9.94 5.38 6.93
N VAL A 51 -8.93 6.21 6.74
CA VAL A 51 -9.04 7.53 6.11
C VAL A 51 -8.03 7.69 4.99
N ALA A 52 -8.41 8.48 3.98
CA ALA A 52 -7.52 8.91 2.92
C ALA A 52 -7.58 10.46 2.79
N PRO A 53 -6.43 11.16 2.67
CA PRO A 53 -5.06 10.64 2.66
C PRO A 53 -4.55 10.24 4.06
N ALA A 54 -3.29 9.79 4.15
CA ALA A 54 -2.58 9.71 5.42
C ALA A 54 -2.50 11.10 6.09
N MET A 55 -2.68 11.15 7.41
CA MET A 55 -2.90 12.37 8.18
C MET A 55 -1.75 12.71 9.13
N THR A 56 -1.08 11.70 9.70
CA THR A 56 -0.13 11.89 10.81
C THR A 56 1.33 11.61 10.47
N LEU A 57 1.65 11.41 9.19
CA LEU A 57 3.03 11.35 8.72
C LEU A 57 3.54 12.76 8.40
N THR A 58 4.76 13.06 8.81
CA THR A 58 5.51 14.17 8.20
C THR A 58 5.78 13.84 6.74
N ASP A 59 5.99 14.87 5.91
CA ASP A 59 6.35 14.65 4.50
C ASP A 59 7.62 13.77 4.37
N ARG A 60 8.59 13.91 5.28
CA ARG A 60 9.80 13.06 5.27
C ARG A 60 9.48 11.59 5.49
N GLU A 61 8.66 11.27 6.49
CA GLU A 61 8.23 9.89 6.75
C GLU A 61 7.41 9.34 5.58
N TYR A 62 6.53 10.17 5.02
CA TYR A 62 5.75 9.82 3.83
C TYR A 62 6.64 9.52 2.62
N GLN A 63 7.66 10.35 2.34
CA GLN A 63 8.59 10.10 1.24
C GLN A 63 9.40 8.81 1.46
N VAL A 64 9.81 8.50 2.70
CA VAL A 64 10.48 7.22 3.02
C VAL A 64 9.56 6.03 2.72
N MET A 65 8.31 6.07 3.19
CA MET A 65 7.33 5.03 2.92
C MET A 65 7.02 4.90 1.43
N ARG A 66 6.89 6.02 0.71
CA ARG A 66 6.67 6.06 -0.74
C ARG A 66 7.84 5.43 -1.49
N THR A 67 9.08 5.80 -1.19
CA THR A 67 10.26 5.24 -1.84
C THR A 67 10.34 3.74 -1.59
N LEU A 68 10.17 3.30 -0.34
CA LEU A 68 10.17 1.89 0.00
C LEU A 68 9.07 1.11 -0.74
N GLY A 69 7.86 1.68 -0.85
CA GLY A 69 6.77 1.06 -1.60
C GLY A 69 7.08 0.91 -3.10
N ILE A 70 7.73 1.89 -3.72
CA ILE A 70 8.18 1.80 -5.11
C ILE A 70 9.25 0.71 -5.27
N ASP A 71 10.19 0.61 -4.34
CA ASP A 71 11.25 -0.39 -4.37
C ASP A 71 10.70 -1.81 -4.20
N ILE A 72 9.76 -2.02 -3.28
CA ILE A 72 9.06 -3.29 -3.09
C ILE A 72 8.30 -3.69 -4.35
N LEU A 73 7.56 -2.76 -4.95
CA LEU A 73 6.80 -2.99 -6.18
C LEU A 73 7.72 -3.49 -7.30
N ARG A 74 8.90 -2.87 -7.45
CA ARG A 74 9.93 -3.28 -8.42
C ARG A 74 10.51 -4.64 -8.10
N GLU A 75 10.86 -4.90 -6.84
CA GLU A 75 11.50 -6.15 -6.42
C GLU A 75 10.58 -7.37 -6.58
N VAL A 76 9.29 -7.23 -6.27
CA VAL A 76 8.31 -8.30 -6.50
C VAL A 76 7.98 -8.48 -7.99
N GLY A 77 8.33 -7.52 -8.85
CA GLY A 77 8.16 -7.63 -10.30
C GLY A 77 6.75 -7.27 -10.79
N VAL A 78 6.07 -6.31 -10.15
CA VAL A 78 4.82 -5.77 -10.68
C VAL A 78 5.16 -4.76 -11.78
N ASP A 79 5.26 -5.23 -13.03
CA ASP A 79 5.71 -4.40 -14.16
C ASP A 79 4.58 -3.65 -14.88
N THR A 80 3.33 -4.14 -14.82
CA THR A 80 2.21 -3.57 -15.60
C THR A 80 0.89 -3.67 -14.85
N GLY A 81 0.68 -2.82 -13.84
CA GLY A 81 -0.54 -2.88 -13.03
C GLY A 81 -0.45 -2.12 -11.72
N GLY A 82 -1.33 -2.49 -10.80
CA GLY A 82 -1.40 -1.90 -9.47
C GLY A 82 -1.19 -2.93 -8.38
N CYS A 83 -0.74 -2.43 -7.23
CA CYS A 83 -0.61 -3.21 -6.01
C CYS A 83 -0.97 -2.36 -4.79
N ASN A 84 -1.28 -3.06 -3.70
CA ASN A 84 -1.48 -2.49 -2.39
C ASN A 84 -0.34 -2.97 -1.49
N ILE A 85 0.31 -2.05 -0.77
CA ILE A 85 1.37 -2.36 0.18
C ILE A 85 0.97 -1.82 1.54
N GLN A 86 1.12 -2.66 2.57
CA GLN A 86 0.78 -2.33 3.95
C GLN A 86 2.04 -2.13 4.78
N PHE A 87 2.00 -1.13 5.66
CA PHE A 87 3.10 -0.73 6.51
C PHE A 87 2.62 -0.48 7.94
N ALA A 88 3.51 -0.72 8.90
CA ALA A 88 3.36 -0.27 10.27
C ALA A 88 4.42 0.77 10.62
N VAL A 89 4.04 1.80 11.36
CA VAL A 89 4.94 2.85 11.86
C VAL A 89 4.82 2.95 13.37
N ASN A 90 5.95 2.82 14.06
CA ASN A 90 6.01 3.05 15.49
C ASN A 90 5.79 4.54 15.79
N PRO A 91 4.74 4.92 16.53
CA PRO A 91 4.48 6.33 16.84
C PRO A 91 5.54 6.95 17.77
N ALA A 92 6.36 6.15 18.46
CA ALA A 92 7.37 6.65 19.38
C ALA A 92 8.66 7.14 18.71
N ASP A 93 9.10 6.48 17.64
CA ASP A 93 10.40 6.72 17.00
C ASP A 93 10.35 6.77 15.46
N GLY A 94 9.19 6.54 14.85
CA GLY A 94 9.02 6.53 13.39
C GLY A 94 9.54 5.28 12.69
N ARG A 95 9.90 4.21 13.43
CA ARG A 95 10.34 2.94 12.82
C ARG A 95 9.26 2.39 11.89
N LEU A 96 9.62 2.24 10.61
CA LEU A 96 8.78 1.72 9.54
C LEU A 96 9.03 0.22 9.34
N ILE A 97 7.97 -0.57 9.26
CA ILE A 97 7.98 -2.00 8.95
C ILE A 97 7.01 -2.26 7.79
N VAL A 98 7.39 -3.15 6.87
CA VAL A 98 6.53 -3.64 5.79
C VAL A 98 5.77 -4.86 6.30
N ILE A 99 4.46 -4.90 6.09
CA ILE A 99 3.60 -6.01 6.54
C ILE A 99 3.39 -7.01 5.41
N GLU A 100 2.79 -6.55 4.32
CA GLU A 100 2.57 -7.37 3.14
C GLU A 100 2.43 -6.52 1.87
N MET A 101 2.53 -7.19 0.73
CA MET A 101 2.08 -6.64 -0.54
C MET A 101 1.09 -7.58 -1.22
N ASN A 102 0.01 -6.99 -1.72
CA ASN A 102 -0.96 -7.63 -2.59
C ASN A 102 -0.69 -7.23 -4.06
N PRO A 103 -0.12 -8.11 -4.91
CA PRO A 103 0.23 -7.80 -6.30
C PRO A 103 -1.01 -7.88 -7.23
N ARG A 104 -2.08 -7.18 -6.84
CA ARG A 104 -3.38 -7.14 -7.53
C ARG A 104 -4.20 -5.97 -7.00
N VAL A 105 -5.33 -5.73 -7.65
CA VAL A 105 -6.40 -4.89 -7.07
C VAL A 105 -6.92 -5.51 -5.77
N SER A 106 -7.28 -4.64 -4.83
CA SER A 106 -7.78 -4.99 -3.50
C SER A 106 -9.10 -4.25 -3.19
N ARG A 107 -9.69 -4.52 -2.02
CA ARG A 107 -10.78 -3.68 -1.48
C ARG A 107 -10.30 -2.24 -1.29
N SER A 108 -9.08 -2.06 -0.80
CA SER A 108 -8.43 -0.76 -0.64
C SER A 108 -8.22 -0.05 -1.98
N SER A 109 -7.92 -0.76 -3.08
CA SER A 109 -7.86 -0.16 -4.43
C SER A 109 -9.23 0.37 -4.88
N ALA A 110 -10.31 -0.32 -4.53
CA ALA A 110 -11.66 0.15 -4.83
C ALA A 110 -12.01 1.41 -4.01
N LEU A 111 -11.66 1.44 -2.72
CA LEU A 111 -11.78 2.60 -1.85
C LEU A 111 -10.98 3.79 -2.41
N ALA A 112 -9.69 3.60 -2.71
CA ALA A 112 -8.81 4.60 -3.28
C ALA A 112 -9.33 5.15 -4.61
N SER A 113 -9.89 4.29 -5.47
CA SER A 113 -10.49 4.74 -6.74
C SER A 113 -11.67 5.68 -6.51
N LYS A 114 -12.45 5.46 -5.44
CA LYS A 114 -13.56 6.35 -5.06
C LYS A 114 -13.08 7.62 -4.36
N ALA A 115 -12.10 7.51 -3.48
CA ALA A 115 -11.54 8.65 -2.76
C ALA A 115 -10.85 9.67 -3.69
N THR A 116 -10.19 9.18 -4.75
CA THR A 116 -9.36 10.01 -5.64
C THR A 116 -10.02 10.32 -6.99
N GLY A 117 -11.02 9.55 -7.38
CA GLY A 117 -11.56 9.57 -8.75
C GLY A 117 -10.67 8.89 -9.79
N PHE A 118 -9.50 8.35 -9.41
CA PHE A 118 -8.61 7.63 -10.31
C PHE A 118 -9.08 6.17 -10.50
N PRO A 119 -9.46 5.73 -11.71
CA PRO A 119 -10.07 4.41 -11.90
C PRO A 119 -9.01 3.30 -11.99
N ILE A 120 -8.44 2.88 -10.85
CA ILE A 120 -7.28 1.96 -10.75
C ILE A 120 -7.47 0.72 -11.62
N ALA A 121 -8.56 -0.04 -11.44
CA ALA A 121 -8.79 -1.28 -12.19
C ALA A 121 -8.87 -1.07 -13.71
N LYS A 122 -9.44 0.07 -14.15
CA LYS A 122 -9.54 0.42 -15.58
C LYS A 122 -8.17 0.74 -16.17
N ILE A 123 -7.32 1.44 -15.41
CA ILE A 123 -5.96 1.77 -15.84
C ILE A 123 -5.09 0.51 -15.80
N ALA A 124 -5.13 -0.28 -14.73
CA ALA A 124 -4.38 -1.54 -14.62
C ALA A 124 -4.68 -2.49 -15.79
N ALA A 125 -5.95 -2.61 -16.22
CA ALA A 125 -6.31 -3.41 -17.38
C ALA A 125 -5.69 -2.90 -18.69
N LYS A 126 -5.54 -1.57 -18.85
CA LYS A 126 -4.84 -0.99 -20.01
C LYS A 126 -3.33 -1.24 -19.94
N LEU A 127 -2.72 -1.07 -18.76
CA LEU A 127 -1.28 -1.30 -18.58
C LEU A 127 -0.92 -2.75 -18.89
N ALA A 128 -1.77 -3.70 -18.47
CA ALA A 128 -1.58 -5.13 -18.74
C ALA A 128 -1.57 -5.50 -20.24
N ILE A 129 -2.08 -4.63 -21.12
CA ILE A 129 -2.03 -4.81 -22.58
C ILE A 129 -1.06 -3.84 -23.29
N GLY A 130 -0.12 -3.25 -22.54
CA GLY A 130 1.00 -2.49 -23.09
C GLY A 130 0.81 -0.98 -23.20
N TYR A 131 -0.25 -0.40 -22.61
CA TYR A 131 -0.32 1.06 -22.46
C TYR A 131 0.72 1.55 -21.43
N THR A 132 1.21 2.77 -21.63
CA THR A 132 2.21 3.45 -20.79
C THR A 132 1.82 4.91 -20.66
#